data_AF-A0A1V2IB90-F1
#
_entry.id   AF-A0A1V2IB90-F1
#
_cell.length_a   1.000
_cell.length_b   1.000
_cell.length_c   1.000
_cell.angle_alpha   90.00
_cell.angle_beta   90.00
_cell.angle_gamma   90.00
#
_symmetry.space_group_name_H-M   'P 1'
#
loop_
_entity.id
_entity.type
_entity.pdbx_description
1 polymer ?
#
loop_
_entity_poly.entity_id
_entity_poly.type
_entity_poly.pdbx_seq_one_letter_code
_entity_poly.pdbx_strand_id
1 'polypeptide(L)'
;MDGTPAPTIPAGKATVGADGSGAAALPDTAATQTLLDGMAALAARLVAPADADDHGDDHGDAVEVLSRRHDRLVVRRGRVVLKAHQAGIDPAALAARLLTAADPRLAAALLAPQPVPGAELGGYAARVGGRWVSAWPFGAALGPDDADDAPWEQAAVLLARLHTAPYPTDVAALAAHPRRRLAPAVEALRRQAATLCPAAAPEAADAPRASRPPTVAGAREIEGAQEVEGVPLSAGSARDAVLAAYRALPDRDAVATARPGRPVTLIHGDWHLGQLVRTEADGWRLVDVDDLGIGDPAWDLARPAAWFAAGLLPPAVWARFVDTYRVAGGPALPAGGDPWPAVDLPARTFVVEYAARALTATLPTASAGDRDRVGRAGDGVGPDGLDPLGHAFVTCCRRMLL
;
A
#
# COMPACT_ATOMS: atom_id res chain seq x y z
N MET A 1 -4.31 37.74 54.39
CA MET A 1 -4.71 38.02 52.99
C MET A 1 -3.45 37.84 52.20
N ASP A 2 -3.24 36.60 51.78
CA ASP A 2 -1.96 36.08 51.33
C ASP A 2 -1.73 36.41 49.86
N GLY A 3 -0.64 37.13 49.59
CA GLY A 3 -0.13 37.39 48.25
C GLY A 3 0.92 36.35 47.89
N THR A 4 0.57 35.45 46.97
CA THR A 4 1.52 34.53 46.33
C THR A 4 1.69 34.96 44.85
N PRO A 5 2.90 35.31 44.38
CA PRO A 5 3.13 35.67 42.99
C PRO A 5 3.28 34.42 42.09
N ALA A 6 2.78 34.55 40.86
CA ALA A 6 2.86 33.55 39.79
C ALA A 6 4.30 33.29 39.32
N PRO A 7 4.65 32.07 38.89
CA PRO A 7 5.97 31.77 38.36
C PRO A 7 6.14 32.26 36.92
N THR A 8 7.10 33.16 36.73
CA THR A 8 7.64 33.64 35.45
C THR A 8 8.48 32.55 34.80
N ILE A 9 8.10 32.11 33.59
CA ILE A 9 8.90 31.20 32.75
C ILE A 9 9.97 32.03 32.01
N PRO A 10 11.27 31.70 32.09
CA PRO A 10 12.30 32.42 31.35
C PRO A 10 12.36 31.97 29.89
N ALA A 11 12.33 32.95 28.99
CA ALA A 11 12.59 32.78 27.56
C ALA A 11 14.07 32.44 27.32
N GLY A 12 14.35 31.16 27.05
CA GLY A 12 15.64 30.70 26.54
C GLY A 12 15.66 30.69 25.01
N LYS A 13 16.28 31.70 24.39
CA LYS A 13 16.75 31.63 23.00
C LYS A 13 17.87 30.58 22.92
N ALA A 14 17.60 29.44 22.28
CA ALA A 14 18.64 28.56 21.78
C ALA A 14 18.72 28.73 20.26
N THR A 15 19.88 29.21 19.83
CA THR A 15 20.30 29.43 18.46
C THR A 15 20.19 28.16 17.62
N VAL A 16 19.51 28.28 16.48
CA VAL A 16 19.50 27.30 15.40
C VAL A 16 20.91 27.26 14.79
N GLY A 17 21.68 26.25 15.16
CA GLY A 17 22.82 25.79 14.38
C GLY A 17 22.30 24.96 13.21
N ALA A 18 22.30 25.56 12.03
CA ALA A 18 22.27 24.84 10.78
C ALA A 18 23.55 24.02 10.66
N ASP A 19 23.43 22.71 10.49
CA ASP A 19 24.20 21.90 9.54
C ASP A 19 23.99 20.41 9.85
N GLY A 20 23.45 19.71 8.86
CA GLY A 20 23.10 18.31 8.96
C GLY A 20 22.32 17.91 7.73
N SER A 21 22.99 17.91 6.57
CA SER A 21 22.48 17.40 5.32
C SER A 21 21.87 16.02 5.53
N GLY A 22 20.54 15.92 5.50
CA GLY A 22 19.81 14.67 5.51
C GLY A 22 19.95 13.96 4.17
N ALA A 23 21.16 13.48 3.87
CA ALA A 23 21.33 12.37 2.95
C ALA A 23 20.67 11.16 3.61
N ALA A 24 19.73 10.51 2.92
CA ALA A 24 19.16 9.25 3.37
C ALA A 24 20.33 8.29 3.68
N ALA A 25 20.55 8.01 4.97
CA ALA A 25 21.62 7.13 5.40
C ALA A 25 21.44 5.79 4.67
N LEU A 26 22.48 5.36 3.97
CA LEU A 26 22.59 3.99 3.50
C LEU A 26 22.29 3.08 4.71
N PRO A 27 21.43 2.06 4.59
CA PRO A 27 21.14 1.17 5.70
C PRO A 27 22.46 0.68 6.28
N ASP A 28 22.65 0.87 7.59
CA ASP A 28 23.86 0.41 8.28
C ASP A 28 24.01 -1.08 8.00
N THR A 29 25.02 -1.41 7.19
CA THR A 29 25.24 -2.76 6.68
C THR A 29 25.53 -3.72 7.83
N ALA A 30 26.16 -3.23 8.90
CA ALA A 30 26.43 -4.00 10.12
C ALA A 30 25.14 -4.31 10.89
N ALA A 31 24.24 -3.34 11.06
CA ALA A 31 22.94 -3.55 11.70
C ALA A 31 22.07 -4.52 10.89
N THR A 32 22.08 -4.40 9.57
CA THR A 32 21.36 -5.29 8.65
C THR A 32 21.88 -6.72 8.72
N GLN A 33 23.20 -6.91 8.75
CA GLN A 33 23.82 -8.22 8.91
C GLN A 33 23.52 -8.83 10.28
N THR A 34 23.62 -8.04 11.36
CA THR A 34 23.26 -8.48 12.72
C THR A 34 21.82 -8.98 12.79
N LEU A 35 20.88 -8.26 12.15
CA LEU A 35 19.49 -8.69 12.06
C LEU A 35 19.36 -10.00 11.29
N LEU A 36 20.03 -10.14 10.15
CA LEU A 36 20.00 -11.36 9.33
C LEU A 36 20.52 -12.57 10.10
N ASP A 37 21.67 -12.44 10.76
CA ASP A 37 22.30 -13.51 11.55
C ASP A 37 21.40 -13.91 12.72
N GLY A 38 20.81 -12.93 13.41
CA GLY A 38 19.86 -13.18 14.50
C GLY A 38 18.59 -13.89 14.02
N MET A 39 18.06 -13.51 12.85
CA MET A 39 16.91 -14.18 12.24
C MET A 39 17.28 -15.61 11.81
N ALA A 40 18.47 -15.81 11.27
CA ALA A 40 18.96 -17.15 10.92
C ALA A 40 19.04 -18.07 12.14
N ALA A 41 19.57 -17.58 13.27
CA ALA A 41 19.62 -18.30 14.53
C ALA A 41 18.22 -18.55 15.13
N LEU A 42 17.28 -17.63 14.97
CA LEU A 42 15.90 -17.84 15.40
C LEU A 42 15.21 -18.91 14.53
N ALA A 43 15.40 -18.87 13.22
CA ALA A 43 14.84 -19.87 12.31
C ALA A 43 15.37 -21.27 12.63
N ALA A 44 16.66 -21.40 12.95
CA ALA A 44 17.27 -22.65 13.40
C ALA A 44 16.55 -23.27 14.61
N ARG A 45 16.21 -22.45 15.61
CA ARG A 45 15.52 -22.88 16.83
C ARG A 45 14.07 -23.29 16.58
N LEU A 46 13.41 -22.67 15.60
CA LEU A 46 12.02 -22.97 15.22
C LEU A 46 11.90 -24.22 14.36
N VAL A 47 12.95 -24.57 13.62
CA VAL A 47 13.02 -25.78 12.78
C VAL A 47 13.51 -27.01 13.57
N ALA A 48 14.00 -26.84 14.80
CA ALA A 48 14.58 -27.91 15.61
C ALA A 48 13.56 -29.04 15.95
N PRO A 49 14.04 -30.29 16.07
CA PRO A 49 13.43 -31.45 15.41
C PRO A 49 12.26 -32.04 16.21
N ALA A 50 11.06 -31.92 15.66
CA ALA A 50 10.06 -32.97 15.79
C ALA A 50 10.31 -33.91 14.60
N ASP A 51 10.60 -35.18 14.88
CA ASP A 51 10.82 -36.25 13.91
C ASP A 51 12.23 -36.31 13.31
N ALA A 52 13.17 -36.84 14.10
CA ALA A 52 14.43 -37.39 13.62
C ALA A 52 14.21 -38.76 12.97
N ASP A 53 13.28 -38.84 12.02
CA ASP A 53 13.14 -39.96 11.10
C ASP A 53 12.87 -39.39 9.70
N ASP A 54 13.85 -39.63 8.84
CA ASP A 54 13.75 -39.77 7.40
C ASP A 54 14.29 -38.66 6.47
N HIS A 55 15.33 -39.10 5.75
CA HIS A 55 15.93 -38.63 4.50
C HIS A 55 16.63 -37.26 4.46
N GLY A 56 17.96 -37.37 4.39
CA GLY A 56 18.88 -36.27 4.15
C GLY A 56 18.69 -35.63 2.79
N ASP A 57 18.05 -34.45 2.82
CA ASP A 57 18.30 -33.40 1.84
C ASP A 57 19.09 -32.29 2.53
N ASP A 58 20.36 -32.14 2.14
CA ASP A 58 21.33 -31.12 2.59
C ASP A 58 20.93 -29.67 2.21
N HIS A 59 19.68 -29.48 1.74
CA HIS A 59 19.11 -28.19 1.34
C HIS A 59 18.20 -27.55 2.39
N GLY A 60 17.90 -28.25 3.50
CA GLY A 60 17.02 -27.77 4.57
C GLY A 60 17.65 -26.80 5.58
N ASP A 61 18.97 -26.66 5.60
CA ASP A 61 19.70 -25.99 6.69
C ASP A 61 20.04 -24.53 6.42
N ALA A 62 20.14 -24.15 5.15
CA ALA A 62 20.49 -22.79 4.73
C ALA A 62 19.29 -21.83 4.84
N VAL A 63 19.56 -20.61 5.29
CA VAL A 63 18.56 -19.54 5.36
C VAL A 63 18.48 -18.83 4.02
N GLU A 64 17.32 -18.90 3.39
CA GLU A 64 16.99 -18.23 2.14
C GLU A 64 16.43 -16.83 2.42
N VAL A 65 16.90 -15.80 1.72
CA VAL A 65 16.37 -14.44 1.85
C VAL A 65 15.29 -14.23 0.79
N LEU A 66 14.02 -14.34 1.20
CA LEU A 66 12.87 -14.16 0.31
C LEU A 66 12.65 -12.70 -0.12
N SER A 67 12.95 -11.75 0.77
CA SER A 67 12.82 -10.32 0.47
C SER A 67 13.77 -9.52 1.33
N ARG A 68 14.57 -8.66 0.68
CA ARG A 68 15.42 -7.66 1.34
C ARG A 68 15.13 -6.28 0.74
N ARG A 69 14.32 -5.49 1.43
CA ARG A 69 14.05 -4.08 1.12
C ARG A 69 14.41 -3.23 2.34
N HIS A 70 14.65 -1.93 2.13
CA HIS A 70 15.13 -0.97 3.15
C HIS A 70 14.42 -1.05 4.52
N ASP A 71 13.19 -1.54 4.53
CA ASP A 71 12.29 -1.58 5.67
C ASP A 71 11.73 -2.99 5.97
N ARG A 72 11.96 -3.96 5.07
CA ARG A 72 11.37 -5.31 5.11
C ARG A 72 12.43 -6.38 4.84
N LEU A 73 12.71 -7.20 5.85
CA LEU A 73 13.53 -8.40 5.73
C LEU A 73 12.65 -9.62 6.01
N VAL A 74 12.57 -10.51 5.03
CA VAL A 74 11.87 -11.79 5.13
C VAL A 74 12.87 -12.89 4.77
N VAL A 75 13.01 -13.86 5.66
CA VAL A 75 13.88 -15.01 5.45
C VAL A 75 13.11 -16.30 5.67
N ARG A 76 13.58 -17.39 5.08
CA ARG A 76 13.00 -18.72 5.17
C ARG A 76 14.07 -19.73 5.56
N ARG A 77 13.69 -20.69 6.41
CA ARG A 77 14.42 -21.95 6.60
C ARG A 77 13.40 -23.08 6.66
N GLY A 78 13.53 -24.05 5.76
CA GLY A 78 12.54 -25.13 5.61
C GLY A 78 11.11 -24.59 5.43
N ARG A 79 10.22 -24.95 6.36
CA ARG A 79 8.80 -24.55 6.39
C ARG A 79 8.51 -23.30 7.25
N VAL A 80 9.54 -22.63 7.76
CA VAL A 80 9.40 -21.43 8.62
C VAL A 80 9.85 -20.20 7.85
N VAL A 81 9.00 -19.17 7.87
CA VAL A 81 9.29 -17.82 7.36
C VAL A 81 9.36 -16.86 8.53
N LEU A 82 10.44 -16.10 8.62
CA LEU A 82 10.58 -15.00 9.56
C LEU A 82 10.42 -13.67 8.87
N LYS A 83 9.57 -12.82 9.41
CA LYS A 83 9.36 -11.44 8.95
C LYS A 83 9.81 -10.48 10.04
N ALA A 84 10.77 -9.63 9.70
CA ALA A 84 11.14 -8.52 10.56
C ALA A 84 10.32 -7.28 10.21
N HIS A 85 9.60 -6.75 11.20
CA HIS A 85 8.70 -5.62 11.07
C HIS A 85 9.46 -4.28 11.05
N GLN A 86 8.75 -3.22 10.67
CA GLN A 86 9.26 -1.85 10.65
C GLN A 86 9.89 -1.47 12.00
N ALA A 87 11.02 -0.78 11.99
CA ALA A 87 11.75 -0.44 13.21
C ALA A 87 10.93 0.44 14.18
N GLY A 88 10.03 1.27 13.65
CA GLY A 88 9.14 2.14 14.42
C GLY A 88 7.71 1.60 14.59
N ILE A 89 7.47 0.30 14.36
CA ILE A 89 6.12 -0.27 14.55
C ILE A 89 5.72 -0.17 16.03
N ASP A 90 4.48 0.26 16.28
CA ASP A 90 3.92 0.28 17.63
C ASP A 90 3.79 -1.17 18.16
N PRO A 91 4.47 -1.54 19.26
CA PRO A 91 4.47 -2.91 19.76
C PRO A 91 3.08 -3.39 20.19
N ALA A 92 2.24 -2.50 20.74
CA ALA A 92 0.90 -2.85 21.18
C ALA A 92 -0.02 -3.15 19.98
N ALA A 93 -0.01 -2.30 18.96
CA ALA A 93 -0.73 -2.54 17.71
C ALA A 93 -0.24 -3.81 17.00
N LEU A 94 1.08 -4.05 16.96
CA LEU A 94 1.64 -5.27 16.38
C LEU A 94 1.15 -6.53 17.13
N ALA A 95 1.19 -6.52 18.46
CA ALA A 95 0.71 -7.65 19.28
C ALA A 95 -0.77 -7.96 19.00
N ALA A 96 -1.63 -6.94 18.98
CA ALA A 96 -3.05 -7.11 18.69
C ALA A 96 -3.31 -7.66 17.27
N ARG A 97 -2.54 -7.21 16.27
CA ARG A 97 -2.62 -7.72 14.88
C ARG A 97 -2.17 -9.18 14.77
N LEU A 98 -1.09 -9.56 15.45
CA LEU A 98 -0.61 -10.95 15.48
C LEU A 98 -1.61 -11.87 16.20
N LEU A 99 -2.16 -11.43 17.33
CA LEU A 99 -3.21 -12.17 18.05
C LEU A 99 -4.48 -12.33 17.19
N THR A 100 -4.85 -11.29 16.44
CA THR A 100 -5.98 -11.35 15.50
C THR A 100 -5.71 -12.33 14.37
N ALA A 101 -4.51 -12.30 13.78
CA ALA A 101 -4.11 -13.25 12.74
C ALA A 101 -4.06 -14.71 13.23
N ALA A 102 -3.79 -14.91 14.52
CA ALA A 102 -3.79 -16.22 15.16
C ALA A 102 -5.19 -16.71 15.57
N ASP A 103 -6.23 -15.88 15.50
CA ASP A 103 -7.58 -16.27 15.88
C ASP A 103 -8.12 -17.36 14.94
N PRO A 104 -8.54 -18.54 15.46
CA PRO A 104 -9.08 -19.61 14.63
C PRO A 104 -10.27 -19.21 13.74
N ARG A 105 -11.04 -18.19 14.15
CA ARG A 105 -12.16 -17.66 13.37
C ARG A 105 -11.70 -16.97 12.08
N LEU A 106 -10.44 -16.54 12.02
CA LEU A 106 -9.82 -15.90 10.86
C LEU A 106 -8.90 -16.84 10.07
N ALA A 107 -8.68 -18.07 10.54
CA ALA A 107 -7.79 -19.04 9.90
C ALA A 107 -8.22 -19.46 8.48
N ALA A 108 -9.46 -19.18 8.07
CA ALA A 108 -9.95 -19.39 6.70
C ALA A 108 -9.63 -18.24 5.73
N ALA A 109 -9.11 -17.11 6.24
CA ALA A 109 -8.78 -15.90 5.48
C ALA A 109 -7.29 -15.51 5.63
N LEU A 110 -6.81 -15.45 6.87
CA LEU A 110 -5.44 -15.07 7.21
C LEU A 110 -4.57 -16.31 7.43
N LEU A 111 -3.30 -16.22 7.05
CA LEU A 111 -2.30 -17.17 7.52
C LEU A 111 -2.05 -16.91 9.01
N ALA A 112 -2.07 -17.94 9.85
CA ALA A 112 -1.79 -17.77 11.28
C ALA A 112 -0.27 -17.69 11.53
N PRO A 113 0.22 -16.80 12.41
CA PRO A 113 1.62 -16.80 12.84
C PRO A 113 1.93 -18.02 13.71
N GLN A 114 3.21 -18.41 13.73
CA GLN A 114 3.73 -19.46 14.61
C GLN A 114 4.19 -18.85 15.95
N PRO A 115 3.96 -19.52 17.09
CA PRO A 115 4.55 -19.11 18.36
C PRO A 115 6.08 -19.03 18.25
N VAL A 116 6.65 -17.97 18.83
CA VAL A 116 8.10 -17.74 18.81
C VAL A 116 8.66 -17.99 20.22
N PRO A 117 9.69 -18.86 20.38
CA PRO A 117 10.33 -19.08 21.67
C PRO A 117 10.92 -17.78 22.24
N GLY A 118 10.50 -17.44 23.48
CA GLY A 118 10.90 -16.19 24.12
C GLY A 118 10.19 -14.95 23.56
N ALA A 119 9.06 -15.13 22.87
CA ALA A 119 8.27 -14.01 22.38
C ALA A 119 7.73 -13.13 23.51
N GLU A 120 7.79 -11.82 23.28
CA GLU A 120 7.29 -10.79 24.19
C GLU A 120 5.89 -10.34 23.75
N LEU A 121 5.68 -10.18 22.44
CA LEU A 121 4.44 -9.65 21.88
C LEU A 121 3.45 -10.78 21.58
N GLY A 122 2.57 -11.04 22.55
CA GLY A 122 1.45 -11.98 22.40
C GLY A 122 1.85 -13.43 22.13
N GLY A 123 3.12 -13.80 22.38
CA GLY A 123 3.64 -15.13 22.04
C GLY A 123 4.12 -15.29 20.59
N TYR A 124 3.99 -14.26 19.74
CA TYR A 124 4.19 -14.37 18.29
C TYR A 124 5.34 -13.52 17.72
N ALA A 125 5.93 -12.61 18.51
CA ALA A 125 7.12 -11.87 18.07
C ALA A 125 8.15 -11.66 19.18
N ALA A 126 9.43 -11.71 18.78
CA ALA A 126 10.59 -11.51 19.63
C ALA A 126 11.50 -10.39 19.07
N ARG A 127 12.29 -9.74 19.94
CA ARG A 127 13.31 -8.78 19.49
C ARG A 127 14.54 -9.49 18.94
N VAL A 128 14.93 -9.13 17.72
CA VAL A 128 16.14 -9.60 17.05
C VAL A 128 16.81 -8.41 16.36
N GLY A 129 18.09 -8.16 16.65
CA GLY A 129 18.83 -7.04 16.03
C GLY A 129 18.12 -5.68 16.17
N GLY A 130 17.41 -5.45 17.28
CA GLY A 130 16.64 -4.23 17.52
C GLY A 130 15.29 -4.13 16.81
N ARG A 131 14.89 -5.12 16.00
CA ARG A 131 13.58 -5.16 15.32
C ARG A 131 12.68 -6.25 15.90
N TRP A 132 11.37 -6.06 15.82
CA TRP A 132 10.40 -7.11 16.10
C TRP A 132 10.35 -8.11 14.95
N VAL A 133 10.41 -9.40 15.27
CA VAL A 133 10.39 -10.51 14.30
C VAL A 133 9.30 -11.50 14.65
N SER A 134 8.41 -11.78 13.71
CA SER A 134 7.38 -12.82 13.79
C SER A 134 7.71 -14.02 12.90
N ALA A 135 7.17 -15.19 13.25
CA ALA A 135 7.32 -16.43 12.50
C ALA A 135 6.00 -16.86 11.86
N TRP A 136 6.08 -17.48 10.69
CA TRP A 136 4.94 -17.89 9.88
C TRP A 136 5.22 -19.23 9.18
N PRO A 137 4.20 -20.05 8.91
CA PRO A 137 4.35 -21.18 8.00
C PRO A 137 4.72 -20.69 6.60
N PHE A 138 5.55 -21.44 5.89
CA PHE A 138 5.84 -21.17 4.49
C PHE A 138 4.60 -21.44 3.62
N GLY A 139 4.29 -20.49 2.74
CA GLY A 139 3.36 -20.66 1.64
C GLY A 139 3.96 -20.09 0.36
N ALA A 140 3.67 -20.72 -0.77
CA ALA A 140 4.16 -20.27 -2.07
C ALA A 140 3.46 -18.97 -2.46
N ALA A 141 4.21 -17.88 -2.64
CA ALA A 141 3.70 -16.63 -3.16
C ALA A 141 3.57 -16.66 -4.69
N LEU A 142 2.76 -15.77 -5.25
CA LEU A 142 2.71 -15.57 -6.71
C LEU A 142 4.06 -15.02 -7.21
N GLY A 143 4.57 -15.66 -8.26
CA GLY A 143 5.73 -15.21 -9.02
C GLY A 143 5.38 -14.13 -10.05
N PRO A 144 6.40 -13.53 -10.69
CA PRO A 144 6.21 -12.52 -11.72
C PRO A 144 5.41 -13.00 -12.93
N ASP A 145 5.51 -14.30 -13.24
CA ASP A 145 4.88 -14.91 -14.42
C ASP A 145 3.42 -15.35 -14.18
N ASP A 146 2.95 -15.28 -12.92
CA ASP A 146 1.58 -15.71 -12.54
C ASP A 146 0.54 -14.59 -12.70
N ALA A 147 0.89 -13.45 -13.32
CA ALA A 147 0.03 -12.27 -13.37
C ALA A 147 -1.28 -12.51 -14.15
N ASP A 148 -1.20 -13.24 -15.26
CA ASP A 148 -2.36 -13.55 -16.12
C ASP A 148 -3.29 -14.59 -15.47
N ASP A 149 -2.72 -15.52 -14.69
CA ASP A 149 -3.43 -16.57 -13.95
C ASP A 149 -3.64 -16.21 -12.46
N ALA A 150 -3.57 -14.91 -12.15
CA ALA A 150 -3.69 -14.45 -10.77
C ALA A 150 -5.05 -14.89 -10.16
N PRO A 151 -5.05 -15.39 -8.91
CA PRO A 151 -6.22 -16.01 -8.27
C PRO A 151 -7.19 -14.96 -7.72
N TRP A 152 -7.75 -14.12 -8.60
CA TRP A 152 -8.61 -13.00 -8.26
C TRP A 152 -9.88 -13.44 -7.52
N GLU A 153 -10.53 -14.52 -7.97
CA GLU A 153 -11.73 -15.07 -7.34
C GLU A 153 -11.41 -15.58 -5.94
N GLN A 154 -10.27 -16.26 -5.73
CA GLN A 154 -9.86 -16.70 -4.40
C GLN A 154 -9.52 -15.51 -3.51
N ALA A 155 -8.87 -14.47 -4.05
CA ALA A 155 -8.65 -13.22 -3.33
C ALA A 155 -9.97 -12.58 -2.87
N ALA A 156 -10.98 -12.54 -3.75
CA ALA A 156 -12.32 -12.02 -3.45
C ALA A 156 -12.98 -12.81 -2.30
N VAL A 157 -12.89 -14.14 -2.31
CA VAL A 157 -13.40 -15.00 -1.22
C VAL A 157 -12.66 -14.70 0.09
N LEU A 158 -11.33 -14.60 0.07
CA LEU A 158 -10.55 -14.34 1.29
C LEU A 158 -10.88 -12.98 1.90
N LEU A 159 -11.03 -11.94 1.08
CA LEU A 159 -11.45 -10.63 1.53
C LEU A 159 -12.88 -10.66 2.10
N ALA A 160 -13.83 -11.31 1.44
CA ALA A 160 -15.20 -11.44 1.96
C ALA A 160 -15.23 -12.16 3.32
N ARG A 161 -14.44 -13.24 3.48
CA ARG A 161 -14.27 -13.92 4.77
C ARG A 161 -13.67 -13.02 5.83
N LEU A 162 -12.62 -12.26 5.50
CA LEU A 162 -12.01 -11.31 6.44
C LEU A 162 -13.03 -10.26 6.91
N HIS A 163 -13.79 -9.69 5.98
CA HIS A 163 -14.75 -8.63 6.27
C HIS A 163 -16.00 -9.10 7.01
N THR A 164 -16.32 -10.40 6.98
CA THR A 164 -17.50 -10.98 7.65
C THR A 164 -17.15 -11.67 8.97
N ALA A 165 -15.88 -11.97 9.20
CA ALA A 165 -15.45 -12.64 10.42
C ALA A 165 -15.65 -11.75 11.66
N PRO A 166 -16.12 -12.33 12.77
CA PRO A 166 -16.10 -11.64 14.06
C PRO A 166 -14.65 -11.43 14.50
N TYR A 167 -14.31 -10.22 14.92
CA TYR A 167 -12.94 -9.87 15.34
C TYR A 167 -12.84 -9.68 16.87
N PRO A 168 -11.66 -9.91 17.48
CA PRO A 168 -11.43 -9.68 18.91
C PRO A 168 -11.59 -8.21 19.31
N THR A 169 -11.96 -7.93 20.56
CA THR A 169 -12.11 -6.55 21.08
C THR A 169 -10.81 -5.74 20.98
N ASP A 170 -9.65 -6.38 21.06
CA ASP A 170 -8.35 -5.70 21.08
C ASP A 170 -7.99 -5.02 19.75
N VAL A 171 -8.41 -5.61 18.61
CA VAL A 171 -8.24 -4.96 17.30
C VAL A 171 -9.32 -3.91 17.04
N ALA A 172 -10.42 -3.90 17.80
CA ALA A 172 -11.53 -2.99 17.60
C ALA A 172 -11.13 -1.51 17.77
N ALA A 173 -10.12 -1.24 18.61
CA ALA A 173 -9.56 0.09 18.81
C ALA A 173 -8.53 0.50 17.74
N LEU A 174 -8.06 -0.43 16.92
CA LEU A 174 -7.07 -0.17 15.88
C LEU A 174 -7.76 0.21 14.58
N ALA A 175 -7.60 1.46 14.17
CA ALA A 175 -7.93 1.85 12.80
C ALA A 175 -7.00 1.15 11.81
N ALA A 176 -7.55 0.66 10.70
CA ALA A 176 -6.71 0.29 9.56
C ALA A 176 -6.15 1.54 8.87
N HIS A 177 -5.06 1.38 8.12
CA HIS A 177 -4.35 2.49 7.48
C HIS A 177 -4.22 2.34 5.95
N PRO A 178 -5.34 2.16 5.21
CA PRO A 178 -5.33 1.89 3.77
C PRO A 178 -4.69 2.99 2.90
N ARG A 179 -4.46 4.17 3.47
CA ARG A 179 -3.89 5.33 2.76
C ARG A 179 -2.54 5.77 3.33
N ARG A 180 -1.90 4.96 4.18
CA ARG A 180 -0.63 5.33 4.85
C ARG A 180 0.46 5.81 3.89
N ARG A 181 0.42 5.35 2.64
CA ARG A 181 1.43 5.64 1.61
C ARG A 181 1.10 6.87 0.77
N LEU A 182 -0.15 7.34 0.75
CA LEU A 182 -0.59 8.46 -0.08
C LEU A 182 0.10 9.78 0.30
N ALA A 183 0.02 10.18 1.57
CA ALA A 183 0.60 11.46 2.00
C ALA A 183 2.13 11.49 1.82
N PRO A 184 2.90 10.46 2.20
CA PRO A 184 4.33 10.39 1.90
C PRO A 184 4.64 10.46 0.40
N ALA A 185 3.87 9.76 -0.45
CA ALA A 185 4.08 9.76 -1.90
C ALA A 185 3.82 11.14 -2.52
N VAL A 186 2.73 11.81 -2.13
CA VAL A 186 2.44 13.16 -2.62
C VAL A 186 3.46 14.16 -2.09
N GLU A 187 3.90 14.03 -0.86
CA GLU A 187 4.90 14.92 -0.30
C GLU A 187 6.27 14.73 -0.97
N ALA A 188 6.67 13.49 -1.27
CA ALA A 188 7.85 13.21 -2.08
C ALA A 188 7.74 13.88 -3.46
N LEU A 189 6.59 13.73 -4.13
CA LEU A 189 6.31 14.40 -5.39
C LEU A 189 6.40 15.93 -5.24
N ARG A 190 5.84 16.53 -4.17
CA ARG A 190 5.90 17.98 -3.92
C ARG A 190 7.33 18.48 -3.77
N ARG A 191 8.12 17.89 -2.86
CA ARG A 191 9.51 18.29 -2.58
C ARG A 191 10.38 18.32 -3.83
N GLN A 192 10.11 17.43 -4.78
CA GLN A 192 10.88 17.35 -6.02
C GLN A 192 10.80 18.62 -6.90
N ALA A 193 9.73 19.44 -6.85
CA ALA A 193 9.70 20.70 -7.63
C ALA A 193 10.67 21.73 -7.05
N ALA A 194 10.83 21.75 -5.73
CA ALA A 194 11.76 22.66 -5.09
C ALA A 194 13.21 22.37 -5.52
N THR A 195 13.51 21.12 -5.92
CA THR A 195 14.83 20.72 -6.42
C THR A 195 15.03 20.86 -7.94
N LEU A 196 13.97 21.11 -8.73
CA LEU A 196 14.05 21.23 -10.20
C LEU A 196 13.99 22.69 -10.72
N CYS A 197 13.87 23.70 -9.85
CA CYS A 197 14.12 25.11 -10.21
C CYS A 197 15.57 25.50 -9.85
N PRO A 198 16.34 26.18 -10.73
CA PRO A 198 15.88 27.32 -11.53
C PRO A 198 16.20 27.24 -13.03
N ALA A 199 15.19 27.38 -13.89
CA ALA A 199 15.38 27.92 -15.23
C ALA A 199 14.80 29.33 -15.26
N ALA A 200 15.61 30.30 -15.68
CA ALA A 200 15.27 31.72 -15.73
C ALA A 200 13.95 31.97 -16.49
N ALA A 201 13.16 32.92 -15.96
CA ALA A 201 11.95 33.40 -16.62
C ALA A 201 12.27 33.90 -18.04
N PRO A 202 11.48 33.55 -19.06
CA PRO A 202 11.46 34.34 -20.28
C PRO A 202 10.78 35.67 -19.97
N GLU A 203 11.41 36.75 -20.42
CA GLU A 203 10.92 38.12 -20.33
C GLU A 203 9.51 38.27 -20.92
N ALA A 204 8.77 39.19 -20.30
CA ALA A 204 7.40 39.55 -20.64
C ALA A 204 7.27 39.96 -22.12
N ALA A 205 6.27 39.40 -22.80
CA ALA A 205 5.73 39.93 -24.02
C ALA A 205 4.22 40.16 -23.87
N ASP A 206 3.80 41.28 -24.43
CA ASP A 206 2.61 42.08 -24.20
C ASP A 206 1.26 41.36 -24.32
N ALA A 207 0.30 41.78 -23.50
CA ALA A 207 -1.09 41.30 -23.52
C ALA A 207 -2.02 42.35 -24.16
N PRO A 208 -2.98 41.97 -25.02
CA PRO A 208 -4.17 42.77 -25.24
C PRO A 208 -5.36 42.24 -24.43
N ARG A 209 -6.08 43.20 -23.84
CA ARG A 209 -7.24 43.06 -22.94
C ARG A 209 -8.48 42.42 -23.56
N ALA A 210 -9.10 41.55 -22.75
CA ALA A 210 -10.51 41.35 -22.43
C ALA A 210 -11.61 41.50 -23.51
N SER A 211 -12.46 40.46 -23.61
CA SER A 211 -13.91 40.59 -23.87
C SER A 211 -14.69 39.43 -23.22
N ARG A 212 -15.87 39.76 -22.69
CA ARG A 212 -16.83 38.97 -21.90
C ARG A 212 -17.43 37.75 -22.64
N PRO A 213 -18.04 36.78 -21.92
CA PRO A 213 -18.61 35.56 -22.51
C PRO A 213 -20.04 35.80 -23.04
N PRO A 214 -20.51 35.04 -24.05
CA PRO A 214 -21.93 34.91 -24.31
C PRO A 214 -22.52 33.66 -23.63
N THR A 215 -23.78 33.83 -23.30
CA THR A 215 -24.72 32.94 -22.61
C THR A 215 -25.15 31.72 -23.43
N VAL A 216 -25.53 30.67 -22.70
CA VAL A 216 -26.09 29.40 -23.15
C VAL A 216 -27.48 29.56 -23.77
N ALA A 217 -27.75 28.90 -24.90
CA ALA A 217 -29.09 28.42 -25.27
C ALA A 217 -29.03 27.37 -26.38
N GLY A 218 -29.77 26.27 -26.20
CA GLY A 218 -30.35 25.49 -27.31
C GLY A 218 -29.80 24.09 -27.54
N ALA A 219 -30.47 23.09 -26.98
CA ALA A 219 -30.37 21.70 -27.43
C ALA A 219 -31.09 21.51 -28.78
N ARG A 220 -30.46 20.78 -29.72
CA ARG A 220 -31.05 19.62 -30.44
C ARG A 220 -30.13 19.05 -31.53
N GLU A 221 -30.26 17.73 -31.65
CA GLU A 221 -30.03 16.83 -32.79
C GLU A 221 -28.60 16.34 -33.09
N ILE A 222 -28.50 15.00 -32.99
CA ILE A 222 -27.37 14.13 -33.31
C ILE A 222 -27.61 13.63 -34.73
N GLU A 223 -26.68 13.90 -35.65
CA GLU A 223 -26.26 12.98 -36.71
C GLU A 223 -25.09 13.57 -37.49
N GLY A 224 -24.04 12.77 -37.73
CA GLY A 224 -22.93 13.13 -38.62
C GLY A 224 -21.56 12.95 -37.97
N ALA A 225 -20.98 11.76 -38.12
CA ALA A 225 -19.58 11.51 -37.86
C ALA A 225 -18.72 12.35 -38.82
N GLN A 226 -17.97 13.31 -38.27
CA GLN A 226 -16.77 13.86 -38.90
C GLN A 226 -15.70 14.10 -37.83
N GLU A 227 -14.50 13.62 -38.13
CA GLU A 227 -13.27 13.80 -37.36
C GLU A 227 -13.07 15.28 -36.98
N VAL A 228 -12.92 15.54 -35.69
CA VAL A 228 -12.50 16.85 -35.19
C VAL A 228 -11.06 16.71 -34.75
N GLU A 229 -10.17 17.36 -35.51
CA GLU A 229 -8.78 17.60 -35.19
C GLU A 229 -8.63 18.12 -33.75
N GLY A 230 -7.70 17.50 -33.03
CA GLY A 230 -7.44 17.78 -31.62
C GLY A 230 -7.03 19.22 -31.37
N VAL A 231 -7.81 19.91 -30.56
CA VAL A 231 -7.30 21.05 -29.79
C VAL A 231 -6.23 20.51 -28.85
N PRO A 232 -4.97 20.97 -28.91
CA PRO A 232 -3.99 20.56 -27.93
C PRO A 232 -4.40 21.20 -26.60
N LEU A 233 -5.02 20.42 -25.73
CA LEU A 233 -5.03 20.75 -24.31
C LEU A 233 -3.56 20.93 -23.95
N SER A 234 -3.16 22.14 -23.56
CA SER A 234 -1.89 22.31 -22.84
C SER A 234 -2.10 21.67 -21.46
N ALA A 235 -2.18 20.34 -21.45
CA ALA A 235 -2.35 19.55 -20.25
C ALA A 235 -1.10 19.81 -19.43
N GLY A 236 -1.28 20.34 -18.21
CA GLY A 236 -0.18 20.49 -17.27
C GLY A 236 0.64 19.20 -17.15
N SER A 237 1.85 19.31 -16.61
CA SER A 237 2.77 18.18 -16.49
C SER A 237 2.09 16.96 -15.82
N ALA A 238 2.60 15.74 -16.05
CA ALA A 238 2.12 14.54 -15.36
C ALA A 238 1.98 14.75 -13.84
N ARG A 239 2.94 15.47 -13.26
CA ARG A 239 2.93 15.95 -11.88
C ARG A 239 1.73 16.85 -11.56
N ASP A 240 1.47 17.88 -12.37
CA ASP A 240 0.36 18.81 -12.15
C ASP A 240 -0.98 18.09 -12.18
N ALA A 241 -1.15 17.13 -13.10
CA ALA A 241 -2.32 16.27 -13.16
C ALA A 241 -2.51 15.46 -11.88
N VAL A 242 -1.46 14.83 -11.36
CA VAL A 242 -1.52 14.06 -10.10
C VAL A 242 -1.83 14.95 -8.90
N LEU A 243 -1.20 16.13 -8.81
CA LEU A 243 -1.44 17.08 -7.71
C LEU A 243 -2.85 17.69 -7.79
N ALA A 244 -3.37 17.94 -9.00
CA ALA A 244 -4.74 18.39 -9.20
C ALA A 244 -5.75 17.29 -8.84
N ALA A 245 -5.54 16.05 -9.29
CA ALA A 245 -6.36 14.91 -8.93
C ALA A 245 -6.37 14.67 -7.41
N TYR A 246 -5.21 14.78 -6.76
CA TYR A 246 -5.12 14.75 -5.30
C TYR A 246 -5.97 15.86 -4.66
N ARG A 247 -5.97 17.09 -5.19
CA ARG A 247 -6.79 18.24 -4.70
C ARG A 247 -8.28 18.04 -4.86
N ALA A 248 -8.68 17.23 -5.84
CA ALA A 248 -10.09 16.88 -6.06
C ALA A 248 -10.60 15.74 -5.15
N LEU A 249 -9.73 15.07 -4.37
CA LEU A 249 -10.19 14.10 -3.37
C LEU A 249 -10.89 14.82 -2.20
N PRO A 250 -12.01 14.28 -1.69
CA PRO A 250 -12.68 14.77 -0.47
C PRO A 250 -11.71 14.88 0.71
N ASP A 251 -12.02 15.79 1.64
CA ASP A 251 -11.13 16.24 2.72
C ASP A 251 -10.32 15.08 3.32
N ARG A 252 -9.02 15.12 3.04
CA ARG A 252 -8.10 13.98 3.11
C ARG A 252 -7.81 13.57 4.54
N ASP A 253 -7.93 14.53 5.45
CA ASP A 253 -7.80 14.36 6.90
C ASP A 253 -9.12 13.87 7.53
N ALA A 254 -10.26 14.05 6.82
CA ALA A 254 -11.61 13.70 7.28
C ALA A 254 -12.20 12.44 6.63
N VAL A 255 -11.64 11.94 5.52
CA VAL A 255 -11.97 10.60 5.03
C VAL A 255 -11.48 9.64 6.11
N ALA A 256 -12.35 9.26 7.04
CA ALA A 256 -12.02 8.28 8.05
C ALA A 256 -11.91 6.91 7.36
N THR A 257 -11.06 6.05 7.92
CA THR A 257 -11.00 4.64 7.50
C THR A 257 -12.39 4.00 7.56
N ALA A 258 -13.24 4.43 8.51
CA ALA A 258 -14.69 4.21 8.51
C ALA A 258 -15.44 5.38 7.83
N ARG A 259 -16.20 5.12 6.78
CA ARG A 259 -16.97 6.16 6.06
C ARG A 259 -18.44 6.17 6.55
N PRO A 260 -19.10 7.34 6.65
CA PRO A 260 -20.50 7.41 7.08
C PRO A 260 -21.43 6.58 6.18
N GLY A 261 -22.39 5.86 6.78
CA GLY A 261 -23.35 5.02 6.06
C GLY A 261 -22.75 3.75 5.45
N ARG A 262 -21.50 3.42 5.80
CA ARG A 262 -20.78 2.25 5.29
C ARG A 262 -20.54 1.23 6.40
N PRO A 263 -20.42 -0.07 6.07
CA PRO A 263 -20.04 -1.08 7.04
C PRO A 263 -18.69 -0.77 7.66
N VAL A 264 -18.53 -1.18 8.91
CA VAL A 264 -17.28 -1.07 9.66
C VAL A 264 -16.91 -2.48 10.09
N THR A 265 -15.86 -3.03 9.49
CA THR A 265 -15.44 -4.42 9.67
C THR A 265 -13.94 -4.48 9.91
N LEU A 266 -13.42 -5.66 10.23
CA LEU A 266 -12.00 -5.93 10.07
C LEU A 266 -11.63 -5.82 8.58
N ILE A 267 -10.58 -5.10 8.24
CA ILE A 267 -10.03 -4.95 6.90
C ILE A 267 -8.52 -5.17 6.93
N HIS A 268 -7.94 -5.65 5.82
CA HIS A 268 -6.52 -5.92 5.68
C HIS A 268 -5.71 -4.62 5.67
N GLY A 269 -6.18 -3.58 4.97
CA GLY A 269 -5.59 -2.25 5.02
C GLY A 269 -4.34 -2.03 4.17
N ASP A 270 -3.78 -3.03 3.49
CA ASP A 270 -2.78 -2.80 2.42
C ASP A 270 -2.69 -3.98 1.45
N TRP A 271 -3.77 -4.76 1.27
CA TRP A 271 -3.68 -6.03 0.54
C TRP A 271 -3.32 -5.81 -0.95
N HIS A 272 -2.55 -6.72 -1.52
CA HIS A 272 -2.29 -6.87 -2.95
C HIS A 272 -1.99 -8.33 -3.29
N LEU A 273 -2.02 -8.70 -4.58
CA LEU A 273 -1.83 -10.11 -5.00
C LEU A 273 -0.54 -10.75 -4.44
N GLY A 274 0.57 -10.02 -4.37
CA GLY A 274 1.81 -10.49 -3.72
C GLY A 274 1.75 -10.74 -2.20
N GLN A 275 0.60 -10.52 -1.55
CA GLN A 275 0.30 -10.90 -0.16
C GLN A 275 -0.66 -12.09 -0.10
N LEU A 276 -0.82 -12.80 -1.21
CA LEU A 276 -1.42 -14.12 -1.23
C LEU A 276 -0.32 -15.17 -1.21
N VAL A 277 -0.47 -16.15 -0.32
CA VAL A 277 0.37 -17.34 -0.31
C VAL A 277 -0.51 -18.57 -0.35
N ARG A 278 -0.08 -19.58 -1.10
CA ARG A 278 -0.73 -20.89 -1.15
C ARG A 278 0.01 -21.83 -0.22
N THR A 279 -0.66 -22.29 0.84
CA THR A 279 -0.17 -23.39 1.68
C THR A 279 -0.70 -24.71 1.14
N GLU A 280 0.07 -25.79 1.32
CA GLU A 280 -0.35 -27.14 0.89
C GLU A 280 -1.55 -27.65 1.68
N ALA A 281 -1.61 -27.34 2.98
CA ALA A 281 -2.66 -27.80 3.87
C ALA A 281 -3.98 -27.05 3.69
N ASP A 282 -3.90 -25.74 3.44
CA ASP A 282 -5.06 -24.86 3.61
C ASP A 282 -5.45 -24.08 2.35
N GLY A 283 -4.63 -24.12 1.29
CA GLY A 283 -4.83 -23.34 0.08
C GLY A 283 -4.41 -21.88 0.24
N TRP A 284 -5.11 -20.97 -0.44
CA TRP A 284 -4.75 -19.55 -0.44
C TRP A 284 -5.03 -18.87 0.91
N ARG A 285 -4.11 -18.01 1.35
CA ARG A 285 -4.22 -17.17 2.55
C ARG A 285 -3.65 -15.78 2.32
N LEU A 286 -4.21 -14.81 3.03
CA LEU A 286 -3.68 -13.45 3.13
C LEU A 286 -2.55 -13.41 4.17
N VAL A 287 -1.48 -12.68 3.86
CA VAL A 287 -0.34 -12.42 4.75
C VAL A 287 -0.11 -10.92 4.92
N ASP A 288 0.88 -10.54 5.72
CA ASP A 288 1.26 -9.12 5.92
C ASP A 288 0.20 -8.29 6.66
N VAL A 289 -0.12 -8.73 7.88
CA VAL A 289 -1.14 -8.15 8.76
C VAL A 289 -0.75 -6.83 9.42
N ASP A 290 0.32 -6.16 8.96
CA ASP A 290 0.87 -4.97 9.62
C ASP A 290 -0.08 -3.76 9.56
N ASP A 291 -1.08 -3.77 8.69
CA ASP A 291 -2.11 -2.72 8.56
C ASP A 291 -3.51 -3.16 8.92
N LEU A 292 -3.64 -4.41 9.37
CA LEU A 292 -4.89 -5.00 9.78
C LEU A 292 -5.53 -4.12 10.87
N GLY A 293 -6.82 -3.85 10.71
CA GLY A 293 -7.57 -2.99 11.62
C GLY A 293 -9.01 -2.80 11.17
N ILE A 294 -9.73 -1.95 11.88
CA ILE A 294 -11.14 -1.69 11.62
C ILE A 294 -11.32 -0.58 10.59
N GLY A 295 -12.25 -0.78 9.66
CA GLY A 295 -12.51 0.15 8.57
C GLY A 295 -13.66 -0.20 7.65
N ASP A 296 -13.87 0.66 6.65
CA ASP A 296 -14.74 0.38 5.52
C ASP A 296 -14.08 -0.67 4.60
N PRO A 297 -14.71 -1.84 4.40
CA PRO A 297 -14.13 -2.93 3.60
C PRO A 297 -13.95 -2.60 2.12
N ALA A 298 -14.54 -1.51 1.61
CA ALA A 298 -14.27 -1.05 0.25
C ALA A 298 -12.83 -0.56 0.05
N TRP A 299 -12.11 -0.23 1.14
CA TRP A 299 -10.68 0.11 1.05
C TRP A 299 -9.83 -1.06 0.57
N ASP A 300 -10.21 -2.30 0.91
CA ASP A 300 -9.51 -3.47 0.38
C ASP A 300 -9.90 -3.74 -1.08
N LEU A 301 -11.05 -3.25 -1.57
CA LEU A 301 -11.39 -3.35 -3.00
C LEU A 301 -10.77 -2.22 -3.86
N ALA A 302 -10.10 -1.27 -3.22
CA ALA A 302 -9.66 -0.03 -3.86
C ALA A 302 -8.60 -0.25 -4.95
N ARG A 303 -7.65 -1.14 -4.71
CA ARG A 303 -6.57 -1.44 -5.67
C ARG A 303 -7.08 -2.10 -6.94
N PRO A 304 -7.86 -3.22 -6.90
CA PRO A 304 -8.42 -3.77 -8.13
C PRO A 304 -9.36 -2.78 -8.83
N ALA A 305 -10.15 -1.99 -8.09
CA ALA A 305 -10.98 -0.94 -8.68
C ALA A 305 -10.15 0.15 -9.37
N ALA A 306 -9.02 0.57 -8.78
CA ALA A 306 -8.09 1.53 -9.36
C ALA A 306 -7.44 0.98 -10.64
N TRP A 307 -7.06 -0.30 -10.65
CA TRP A 307 -6.49 -0.95 -11.84
C TRP A 307 -7.54 -1.04 -12.95
N PHE A 308 -8.78 -1.39 -12.62
CA PHE A 308 -9.89 -1.37 -13.57
C PHE A 308 -10.15 0.04 -14.12
N ALA A 309 -10.22 1.08 -13.27
CA ALA A 309 -10.38 2.48 -13.69
C ALA A 309 -9.24 2.98 -14.60
N ALA A 310 -8.03 2.49 -14.37
CA ALA A 310 -6.86 2.82 -15.17
C ALA A 310 -6.80 2.05 -16.50
N GLY A 311 -7.64 1.03 -16.70
CA GLY A 311 -7.62 0.14 -17.88
C GLY A 311 -6.57 -0.97 -17.80
N LEU A 312 -6.07 -1.26 -16.59
CA LEU A 312 -5.04 -2.26 -16.32
C LEU A 312 -5.59 -3.62 -15.87
N LEU A 313 -6.86 -3.67 -15.47
CA LEU A 313 -7.55 -4.91 -15.13
C LEU A 313 -8.63 -5.19 -16.19
N PRO A 314 -8.61 -6.36 -16.87
CA PRO A 314 -9.62 -6.69 -17.87
C PRO A 314 -11.04 -6.64 -17.27
N PRO A 315 -12.04 -6.11 -17.99
CA PRO A 315 -13.41 -6.00 -17.48
C PRO A 315 -14.01 -7.32 -16.99
N ALA A 316 -13.70 -8.43 -17.68
CA ALA A 316 -14.17 -9.76 -17.29
C ALA A 316 -13.56 -10.21 -15.95
N VAL A 317 -12.30 -9.87 -15.67
CA VAL A 317 -11.64 -10.20 -14.39
C VAL A 317 -12.25 -9.38 -13.26
N TRP A 318 -12.45 -8.07 -13.48
CA TRP A 318 -13.11 -7.20 -12.51
C TRP A 318 -14.53 -7.69 -12.18
N ALA A 319 -15.32 -8.05 -13.19
CA ALA A 319 -16.67 -8.57 -12.99
C ALA A 319 -16.67 -9.86 -12.15
N ARG A 320 -15.84 -10.86 -12.50
CA ARG A 320 -15.74 -12.11 -11.73
C ARG A 320 -15.27 -11.89 -10.29
N PHE A 321 -14.32 -10.98 -10.08
CA PHE A 321 -13.87 -10.59 -8.74
C PHE A 321 -15.02 -10.01 -7.90
N VAL A 322 -15.77 -9.05 -8.46
CA VAL A 322 -16.91 -8.40 -7.78
C VAL A 322 -18.03 -9.40 -7.49
N ASP A 323 -18.39 -10.24 -8.46
CA ASP A 323 -19.45 -11.24 -8.30
C ASP A 323 -19.05 -12.29 -7.26
N THR A 324 -17.80 -12.76 -7.30
CA THR A 324 -17.30 -13.72 -6.30
C THR A 324 -17.30 -13.11 -4.89
N TYR A 325 -16.89 -11.85 -4.75
CA TYR A 325 -16.92 -11.15 -3.47
C TYR A 325 -18.35 -11.04 -2.92
N ARG A 326 -19.32 -10.71 -3.77
CA ARG A 326 -20.75 -10.64 -3.41
C ARG A 326 -21.31 -12.01 -3.02
N VAL A 327 -21.05 -13.05 -3.82
CA VAL A 327 -21.50 -14.42 -3.55
C VAL A 327 -20.92 -14.93 -2.23
N ALA A 328 -19.69 -14.55 -1.89
CA ALA A 328 -19.07 -14.87 -0.61
C ALA A 328 -19.59 -14.02 0.58
N GLY A 329 -20.59 -13.16 0.38
CA GLY A 329 -21.22 -12.36 1.42
C GLY A 329 -20.46 -11.08 1.79
N GLY A 330 -19.56 -10.61 0.93
CA GLY A 330 -18.72 -9.46 1.18
C GLY A 330 -19.51 -8.16 1.41
N PRO A 331 -19.38 -7.49 2.58
CA PRO A 331 -20.23 -6.37 2.95
C PRO A 331 -19.87 -5.04 2.26
N ALA A 332 -18.70 -4.92 1.61
CA ALA A 332 -18.31 -3.67 0.95
C ALA A 332 -19.26 -3.28 -0.18
N LEU A 333 -19.93 -4.23 -0.82
CA LEU A 333 -20.77 -3.98 -1.99
C LEU A 333 -22.22 -4.36 -1.69
N PRO A 334 -23.20 -3.67 -2.29
CA PRO A 334 -24.56 -4.18 -2.30
C PRO A 334 -24.62 -5.53 -3.03
N ALA A 335 -25.61 -6.36 -2.70
CA ALA A 335 -25.79 -7.70 -3.27
C ALA A 335 -25.93 -7.70 -4.81
N GLY A 336 -26.32 -6.58 -5.40
CA GLY A 336 -26.35 -6.37 -6.85
C GLY A 336 -26.26 -4.90 -7.22
N GLY A 337 -26.23 -4.61 -8.53
CA GLY A 337 -26.12 -3.25 -9.06
C GLY A 337 -24.69 -2.75 -9.20
N ASP A 338 -24.56 -1.43 -9.37
CA ASP A 338 -23.28 -0.78 -9.60
C ASP A 338 -22.39 -0.80 -8.33
N PRO A 339 -21.15 -1.34 -8.38
CA PRO A 339 -20.23 -1.29 -7.24
C PRO A 339 -19.59 0.10 -7.04
N TRP A 340 -19.58 0.96 -8.05
CA TRP A 340 -18.83 2.23 -8.04
C TRP A 340 -19.20 3.21 -6.92
N PRO A 341 -20.47 3.37 -6.52
CA PRO A 341 -20.81 4.21 -5.37
C PRO A 341 -20.04 3.84 -4.08
N ALA A 342 -19.66 2.56 -3.92
CA ALA A 342 -18.86 2.11 -2.79
C ALA A 342 -17.34 2.31 -3.01
N VAL A 343 -16.84 2.03 -4.22
CA VAL A 343 -15.39 1.92 -4.49
C VAL A 343 -14.76 3.12 -5.20
N ASP A 344 -15.54 4.08 -5.72
CA ASP A 344 -15.02 5.22 -6.48
C ASP A 344 -13.99 6.04 -5.70
N LEU A 345 -14.36 6.52 -4.51
CA LEU A 345 -13.44 7.28 -3.66
C LEU A 345 -12.16 6.47 -3.31
N PRO A 346 -12.25 5.22 -2.84
CA PRO A 346 -11.08 4.39 -2.62
C PRO A 346 -10.22 4.19 -3.89
N ALA A 347 -10.84 3.89 -5.03
CA ALA A 347 -10.15 3.69 -6.30
C ALA A 347 -9.39 4.96 -6.73
N ARG A 348 -10.05 6.11 -6.73
CA ARG A 348 -9.45 7.42 -7.05
C ARG A 348 -8.28 7.74 -6.12
N THR A 349 -8.39 7.38 -4.85
CA THR A 349 -7.31 7.56 -3.87
C THR A 349 -6.06 6.74 -4.24
N PHE A 350 -6.25 5.47 -4.61
CA PHE A 350 -5.14 4.60 -5.02
C PHE A 350 -4.58 4.95 -6.40
N VAL A 351 -5.40 5.43 -7.34
CA VAL A 351 -4.92 5.97 -8.63
C VAL A 351 -3.92 7.11 -8.39
N VAL A 352 -4.25 8.06 -7.51
CA VAL A 352 -3.35 9.17 -7.15
C VAL A 352 -2.08 8.67 -6.46
N GLU A 353 -2.22 7.73 -5.51
CA GLU A 353 -1.04 7.14 -4.84
C GLU A 353 -0.10 6.46 -5.84
N TYR A 354 -0.63 5.61 -6.73
CA TYR A 354 0.17 4.90 -7.72
C TYR A 354 0.86 5.85 -8.70
N ALA A 355 0.14 6.85 -9.21
CA ALA A 355 0.72 7.84 -10.10
C ALA A 355 1.84 8.65 -9.43
N ALA A 356 1.64 9.07 -8.16
CA ALA A 356 2.65 9.80 -7.41
C ALA A 356 3.92 8.96 -7.16
N ARG A 357 3.74 7.67 -6.83
CA ARG A 357 4.86 6.74 -6.61
C ARG A 357 5.60 6.41 -7.90
N ALA A 358 4.88 6.18 -9.00
CA ALA A 358 5.50 5.94 -10.31
C ALA A 358 6.40 7.12 -10.73
N LEU A 359 5.89 8.35 -10.60
CA LEU A 359 6.68 9.56 -10.88
C LEU A 359 7.89 9.72 -9.96
N THR A 360 7.81 9.26 -8.71
CA THR A 360 8.92 9.34 -7.74
C THR A 360 9.98 8.26 -7.99
N ALA A 361 9.56 7.08 -8.46
CA ALA A 361 10.42 5.92 -8.68
C ALA A 361 11.29 6.02 -9.95
N THR A 362 10.86 6.79 -10.96
CA THR A 362 11.53 6.93 -12.26
C THR A 362 12.66 7.96 -12.28
N LEU A 363 13.04 8.51 -11.13
CA LEU A 363 14.00 9.61 -11.01
C LEU A 363 15.35 9.15 -10.46
N PRO A 364 16.47 9.83 -10.81
CA PRO A 364 17.85 9.38 -10.54
C PRO A 364 18.29 9.30 -9.07
N THR A 365 17.37 9.31 -8.11
CA THR A 365 17.66 9.20 -6.67
C THR A 365 16.84 8.12 -5.95
N ALA A 366 16.03 7.34 -6.67
CA ALA A 366 15.32 6.20 -6.09
C ALA A 366 16.27 5.02 -5.87
N SER A 367 16.46 4.59 -4.62
CA SER A 367 17.15 3.33 -4.33
C SER A 367 16.40 2.17 -5.02
N ALA A 368 17.15 1.18 -5.49
CA ALA A 368 16.67 0.09 -6.36
C ALA A 368 15.41 -0.66 -5.87
N GLY A 369 15.03 -0.53 -4.58
CA GLY A 369 13.88 -1.20 -3.98
C GLY A 369 12.50 -0.65 -4.35
N ASP A 370 12.40 0.51 -5.02
CA ASP A 370 11.11 1.05 -5.51
C ASP A 370 10.75 0.56 -6.93
N ARG A 371 11.72 0.03 -7.68
CA ARG A 371 11.51 -0.55 -9.02
C ARG A 371 10.75 -1.88 -8.98
N ASP A 372 10.88 -2.66 -7.90
CA ASP A 372 10.19 -3.95 -7.72
C ASP A 372 8.75 -3.83 -7.16
N ARG A 373 8.14 -2.64 -7.17
CA ARG A 373 6.71 -2.46 -6.83
C ARG A 373 5.81 -2.44 -8.07
N VAL A 374 6.42 -2.31 -9.24
CA VAL A 374 5.80 -2.33 -10.55
C VAL A 374 6.48 -3.48 -11.28
N GLY A 375 5.69 -4.34 -11.96
CA GLY A 375 6.21 -5.51 -12.66
C GLY A 375 7.42 -5.15 -13.52
N ARG A 376 8.39 -6.07 -13.57
CA ARG A 376 9.68 -5.90 -14.25
C ARG A 376 9.46 -5.28 -15.64
N ALA A 377 10.00 -4.07 -15.82
CA ALA A 377 9.86 -3.30 -17.05
C ALA A 377 10.47 -4.05 -18.25
N GLY A 378 9.66 -4.23 -19.30
CA GLY A 378 10.16 -4.39 -20.66
C GLY A 378 10.56 -3.04 -21.24
N ASP A 379 11.50 -3.05 -22.19
CA ASP A 379 12.05 -1.87 -22.86
C ASP A 379 10.96 -1.01 -23.50
N GLY A 380 10.57 0.08 -22.82
CA GLY A 380 9.44 0.92 -23.26
C GLY A 380 9.20 2.15 -22.39
N VAL A 381 10.26 2.87 -22.02
CA VAL A 381 10.16 4.13 -21.26
C VAL A 381 9.64 5.23 -22.19
N GLY A 382 8.49 5.81 -21.85
CA GLY A 382 7.90 6.93 -22.62
C GLY A 382 8.66 8.26 -22.43
N PRO A 383 8.28 9.34 -23.15
CA PRO A 383 8.96 10.65 -23.10
C PRO A 383 8.99 11.29 -21.70
N ASP A 384 8.09 10.87 -20.79
CA ASP A 384 8.02 11.33 -19.39
C ASP A 384 8.85 10.47 -18.41
N GLY A 385 9.63 9.49 -18.89
CA GLY A 385 10.40 8.58 -18.04
C GLY A 385 9.56 7.52 -17.32
N LEU A 386 8.25 7.49 -17.55
CA LEU A 386 7.31 6.53 -16.96
C LEU A 386 7.29 5.21 -17.72
N ASP A 387 7.17 4.12 -16.97
CA ASP A 387 6.77 2.82 -17.52
C ASP A 387 5.28 2.83 -17.91
N PRO A 388 4.80 1.82 -18.68
CA PRO A 388 3.40 1.76 -19.12
C PRO A 388 2.37 1.82 -17.98
N LEU A 389 2.69 1.25 -16.81
CA LEU A 389 1.81 1.23 -15.65
C LEU A 389 1.67 2.63 -15.03
N GLY A 390 2.78 3.33 -14.83
CA GLY A 390 2.81 4.71 -14.38
C GLY A 390 2.07 5.65 -15.33
N HIS A 391 2.24 5.47 -16.65
CA HIS A 391 1.53 6.24 -17.65
C HIS A 391 0.01 6.04 -17.58
N ALA A 392 -0.46 4.80 -17.37
CA ALA A 392 -1.88 4.50 -17.23
C ALA A 392 -2.52 5.21 -16.02
N PHE A 393 -1.85 5.21 -14.86
CA PHE A 393 -2.36 5.90 -13.66
C PHE A 393 -2.34 7.43 -13.80
N VAL A 394 -1.30 8.02 -14.42
CA VAL A 394 -1.28 9.46 -14.72
C VAL A 394 -2.41 9.85 -15.68
N THR A 395 -2.64 9.04 -16.72
CA THR A 395 -3.74 9.25 -17.66
C THR A 395 -5.09 9.16 -16.94
N CYS A 396 -5.24 8.21 -16.01
CA CYS A 396 -6.44 8.11 -15.17
C CYS A 396 -6.62 9.35 -14.27
N CYS A 397 -5.55 9.89 -13.66
CA CYS A 397 -5.61 11.15 -12.91
C CYS A 397 -6.11 12.32 -13.78
N ARG A 398 -5.71 12.39 -15.06
CA ARG A 398 -6.21 13.42 -15.99
C ARG A 398 -7.71 13.27 -16.24
N ARG A 399 -8.19 12.03 -16.46
CA ARG A 399 -9.63 11.75 -16.66
C ARG A 399 -10.49 12.10 -15.45
N MET A 400 -9.95 11.98 -14.23
CA MET A 400 -10.66 12.35 -12.99
C MET A 400 -10.98 13.85 -12.87
N LEU A 401 -10.40 14.70 -13.73
CA LEU A 401 -10.54 16.15 -13.72
C LEU A 401 -11.47 16.68 -14.82
N LEU A 402 -11.91 15.80 -15.73
CA LEU A 402 -12.93 16.06 -16.75
C LEU A 402 -14.31 15.78 -16.17
#